data_AF-A0A1E5MG99-F1
#
_entry.id   AF-A0A1E5MG99-F1
#
_cell.length_a   1.000
_cell.length_b   1.000
_cell.length_c   1.000
_cell.angle_alpha   90.00
_cell.angle_beta   90.00
_cell.angle_gamma   90.00
#
_symmetry.space_group_name_H-M   'P 1'
#
loop_
_entity.id
_entity.type
_entity.pdbx_description
1 polymer ?
#
loop_
_entity_poly.entity_id
_entity_poly.type
_entity_poly.pdbx_seq_one_letter_code
_entity_poly.pdbx_strand_id
1 'polypeptide(L)'
;MRWWPERRGPEPVELHPGVPPLADWDEQGIVGTIGTGPDADCTVVASAYRDAAGTFECYDLWFPDGPDRVTDASGGLVVEDGVVDDRVPGVTGGLVDALTRAVDVTWWGPGERARAFWAEWSDWFPEGRYRLHDPFCQEFLVRLRELAKTWDTDVTPGHTTVETMVQPLAVSIEVPGTTGWRTTLWMLCSHEDGRASSLRAWWGSAGVVDDGAGGVDAPVELIAPGDGRGAGTAAALAARWFEQQLRKDVHRRFPRRVLVRSGGHAVTRR
;
A
#
# COMPACT_ATOMS: atom_id res chain seq x y z
N MET A 1 0.43 -6.51 -11.64
CA MET A 1 0.33 -5.23 -12.35
C MET A 1 -0.12 -5.51 -13.78
N ARG A 2 -1.30 -5.04 -14.19
CA ARG A 2 -1.88 -5.30 -15.51
C ARG A 2 -1.76 -4.04 -16.36
N TRP A 3 -1.00 -4.09 -17.43
CA TRP A 3 -0.89 -2.96 -18.36
C TRP A 3 -2.17 -2.81 -19.16
N TRP A 4 -2.66 -1.58 -19.27
CA TRP A 4 -3.69 -1.24 -20.23
C TRP A 4 -3.16 -1.56 -21.62
N PRO A 5 -3.87 -2.40 -22.41
CA PRO A 5 -3.33 -2.86 -23.67
C PRO A 5 -3.02 -1.68 -24.59
N GLU A 6 -1.82 -1.71 -25.19
CA GLU A 6 -1.54 -0.93 -26.40
C GLU A 6 -2.66 -1.24 -27.40
N ARG A 7 -3.52 -0.27 -27.71
CA ARG A 7 -4.39 -0.40 -28.87
C ARG A 7 -3.45 -0.51 -30.08
N ARG A 8 -3.40 -1.70 -30.69
CA ARG A 8 -2.77 -1.93 -31.99
C ARG A 8 -3.56 -1.15 -33.05
N GLY A 9 -3.27 0.13 -33.24
CA GLY A 9 -3.86 0.93 -34.32
C GLY A 9 -3.89 2.45 -34.03
N PRO A 10 -3.92 3.29 -35.06
CA PRO A 10 -3.68 4.73 -34.98
C PRO A 10 -4.95 5.51 -34.63
N GLU A 11 -5.83 5.00 -33.77
CA GLU A 11 -6.90 5.85 -33.25
C GLU A 11 -6.27 6.81 -32.24
N PRO A 12 -6.27 8.13 -32.50
CA PRO A 12 -5.80 9.10 -31.53
C PRO A 12 -6.67 8.92 -30.29
N VAL A 13 -6.07 8.66 -29.14
CA VAL A 13 -6.80 8.83 -27.89
C VAL A 13 -7.02 10.32 -27.74
N GLU A 14 -8.25 10.75 -28.04
CA GLU A 14 -8.61 12.15 -27.96
C GLU A 14 -8.52 12.59 -26.50
N LEU A 15 -7.76 13.65 -26.26
CA LEU A 15 -7.62 14.29 -24.96
C LEU A 15 -8.99 14.71 -24.46
N HIS A 16 -9.32 14.33 -23.23
CA HIS A 16 -10.56 14.76 -22.61
C HIS A 16 -10.31 16.07 -21.85
N PRO A 17 -11.04 17.16 -22.12
CA PRO A 17 -10.78 18.46 -21.50
C PRO A 17 -11.02 18.47 -19.98
N GLY A 18 -11.75 17.49 -19.45
CA GLY A 18 -11.95 17.30 -18.01
C GLY A 18 -10.77 16.65 -17.29
N VAL A 19 -9.76 16.11 -18.00
CA VAL A 19 -8.56 15.52 -17.39
C VAL A 19 -7.51 16.61 -17.20
N PRO A 20 -7.04 16.88 -15.96
CA PRO A 20 -5.95 17.81 -15.73
C PRO A 20 -4.66 17.36 -16.44
N PRO A 21 -3.90 18.27 -17.07
CA PRO A 21 -2.59 17.94 -17.62
C PRO A 21 -1.64 17.49 -16.50
N LEU A 22 -0.64 16.67 -16.82
CA LEU A 22 0.31 16.12 -15.85
C LEU A 22 0.99 17.18 -14.95
N ALA A 23 1.16 18.42 -15.45
CA ALA A 23 1.75 19.52 -14.68
C ALA A 23 0.89 19.96 -13.48
N ASP A 24 -0.41 19.66 -13.51
CA ASP A 24 -1.35 19.99 -12.44
C ASP A 24 -1.56 18.82 -11.47
N TRP A 25 -0.89 17.68 -11.70
CA TRP A 25 -0.92 16.53 -10.81
C TRP A 25 0.02 16.77 -9.63
N ASP A 26 -0.40 16.35 -8.43
CA ASP A 26 0.51 16.30 -7.29
C ASP A 26 1.59 15.21 -7.51
N GLU A 27 2.60 15.16 -6.63
CA GLU A 27 3.68 14.15 -6.73
C GLU A 27 3.12 12.72 -6.76
N GLN A 28 2.04 12.47 -6.02
CA GLN A 28 1.35 11.19 -5.91
C GLN A 28 0.34 10.95 -7.05
N GLY A 29 -0.06 11.98 -7.80
CA GLY A 29 -1.01 11.89 -8.91
C GLY A 29 -2.28 12.72 -8.71
N ILE A 30 -3.41 12.25 -9.24
CA ILE A 30 -4.72 12.93 -9.13
C ILE A 30 -5.80 11.99 -8.63
N VAL A 31 -6.80 12.57 -7.99
CA VAL A 31 -7.96 11.87 -7.43
C VAL A 31 -9.21 12.47 -8.04
N GLY A 32 -10.25 11.67 -8.23
CA GLY A 32 -11.51 12.09 -8.81
C GLY A 32 -12.70 11.34 -8.25
N THR A 33 -13.89 11.72 -8.70
CA THR A 33 -15.16 11.06 -8.38
C THR A 33 -15.87 10.67 -9.67
N ILE A 34 -16.37 9.44 -9.75
CA ILE A 34 -17.17 8.94 -10.87
C ILE A 34 -18.55 9.62 -10.83
N GLY A 35 -18.98 10.22 -11.94
CA GLY A 35 -20.24 10.96 -12.02
C GLY A 35 -21.44 10.15 -12.51
N THR A 36 -21.22 9.09 -13.28
CA THR A 36 -22.31 8.33 -13.92
C THR A 36 -22.08 6.81 -13.90
N GLY A 37 -23.16 6.05 -14.08
CA GLY A 37 -23.14 4.59 -14.10
C GLY A 37 -23.45 3.97 -12.73
N PRO A 38 -23.35 2.63 -12.62
CA PRO A 38 -23.59 1.90 -11.36
C PRO A 38 -22.62 2.29 -10.23
N ASP A 39 -21.44 2.78 -10.61
CA ASP A 39 -20.31 3.08 -9.74
C ASP A 39 -20.17 4.59 -9.48
N ALA A 40 -21.26 5.34 -9.65
CA ALA A 40 -21.31 6.78 -9.36
C ALA A 40 -20.99 7.05 -7.87
N ASP A 41 -20.40 8.20 -7.62
CA ASP A 41 -19.88 8.65 -6.32
C ASP A 41 -18.65 7.88 -5.79
N CYS A 42 -18.21 6.80 -6.46
CA CYS A 42 -16.95 6.15 -6.12
C CYS A 42 -15.76 7.07 -6.42
N THR A 43 -14.74 6.97 -5.57
CA THR A 43 -13.47 7.64 -5.73
C THR A 43 -12.61 6.86 -6.73
N VAL A 44 -11.91 7.60 -7.59
CA VAL A 44 -10.91 7.07 -8.52
C VAL A 44 -9.59 7.77 -8.29
N VAL A 45 -8.50 7.03 -8.35
CA VAL A 45 -7.14 7.55 -8.22
C VAL A 45 -6.34 7.19 -9.45
N ALA A 46 -5.63 8.17 -10.01
CA ALA A 46 -4.54 7.96 -10.94
C ALA A 46 -3.24 8.25 -10.21
N SER A 47 -2.59 7.21 -9.69
CA SER A 47 -1.39 7.32 -8.87
C SER A 47 -0.15 7.31 -9.76
N ALA A 48 0.65 8.37 -9.70
CA ALA A 48 1.78 8.58 -10.59
C ALA A 48 3.04 7.90 -10.06
N TYR A 49 3.70 7.12 -10.92
CA TYR A 49 5.03 6.59 -10.71
C TYR A 49 6.05 7.46 -11.44
N ARG A 50 7.12 7.79 -10.74
CA ARG A 50 8.20 8.62 -11.24
C ARG A 50 9.53 7.91 -11.02
N ASP A 51 10.46 8.12 -11.94
CA ASP A 51 11.82 7.61 -11.82
C ASP A 51 12.59 8.31 -10.68
N ALA A 52 13.82 7.87 -10.43
CA ALA A 52 14.68 8.45 -9.41
C ALA A 52 15.04 9.94 -9.66
N ALA A 53 14.83 10.45 -10.88
CA ALA A 53 15.02 11.85 -11.24
C ALA A 53 13.72 12.68 -11.13
N GLY A 54 12.59 12.04 -10.78
CA GLY A 54 11.27 12.67 -10.68
C GLY A 54 10.51 12.73 -12.03
N THR A 55 11.04 12.12 -13.08
CA THR A 55 10.38 12.04 -14.39
C THR A 55 9.23 11.06 -14.33
N PHE A 56 8.07 11.44 -14.87
CA PHE A 56 6.93 10.54 -14.99
C PHE A 56 7.26 9.32 -15.85
N GLU A 57 6.98 8.11 -15.33
CA GLU A 57 7.13 6.85 -16.05
C GLU A 57 5.77 6.26 -16.43
N CYS A 58 4.84 6.18 -15.48
CA CYS A 58 3.50 5.67 -15.68
C CYS A 58 2.55 6.09 -14.55
N TYR A 59 1.27 5.75 -14.66
CA TYR A 59 0.33 5.78 -13.54
C TYR A 59 -0.46 4.48 -13.45
N ASP A 60 -0.93 4.13 -12.25
CA ASP A 60 -1.97 3.11 -12.05
C ASP A 60 -3.32 3.75 -11.72
N LEU A 61 -4.38 3.20 -12.30
CA LEU A 61 -5.75 3.52 -11.92
C LEU A 61 -6.25 2.52 -10.89
N TRP A 62 -6.84 3.04 -9.83
CA TRP A 62 -7.45 2.21 -8.80
C TRP A 62 -8.58 2.91 -8.05
N PHE A 63 -9.43 2.12 -7.39
CA PHE A 63 -10.72 2.55 -6.82
C PHE A 63 -10.78 2.25 -5.30
N PRO A 64 -10.36 3.18 -4.42
CA PRO A 64 -10.22 2.97 -2.96
C PRO A 64 -11.48 2.50 -2.23
N ASP A 65 -12.64 2.94 -2.69
CA ASP A 65 -13.97 2.72 -2.11
C ASP A 65 -14.95 2.17 -3.15
N GLY A 66 -14.44 1.78 -4.31
CA GLY A 66 -15.21 1.36 -5.48
C GLY A 66 -15.10 -0.13 -5.78
N PRO A 67 -15.72 -0.56 -6.88
CA PRO A 67 -15.66 -1.95 -7.33
C PRO A 67 -14.28 -2.32 -7.91
N ASP A 68 -13.97 -3.62 -7.94
CA ASP A 68 -12.80 -4.14 -8.67
C ASP A 68 -12.90 -3.91 -10.20
N ARG A 69 -14.08 -3.50 -10.69
CA ARG A 69 -14.40 -3.27 -12.10
C ARG A 69 -15.39 -2.13 -12.24
N VAL A 70 -15.06 -1.14 -13.06
CA VAL A 70 -15.98 -0.05 -13.40
C VAL A 70 -16.72 -0.38 -14.69
N THR A 71 -18.03 -0.17 -14.69
CA THR A 71 -18.90 -0.37 -15.85
C THR A 71 -19.58 0.92 -16.29
N ASP A 72 -19.85 1.04 -17.59
CA ASP A 72 -20.66 2.15 -18.12
C ASP A 72 -22.15 1.95 -17.82
N ALA A 73 -22.97 2.94 -18.17
CA ALA A 73 -24.43 2.88 -17.97
C ALA A 73 -25.14 1.71 -18.70
N SER A 74 -24.50 1.10 -19.69
CA SER A 74 -25.01 -0.08 -20.40
C SER A 74 -24.56 -1.41 -19.78
N GLY A 75 -23.72 -1.36 -18.73
CA GLY A 75 -23.09 -2.52 -18.11
C GLY A 75 -21.86 -3.03 -18.86
N GLY A 76 -21.34 -2.25 -19.83
CA GLY A 76 -20.09 -2.55 -20.52
C GLY A 76 -18.89 -2.31 -19.62
N LEU A 77 -17.93 -3.23 -19.61
CA LEU A 77 -16.69 -3.07 -18.87
C LEU A 77 -15.88 -1.88 -19.43
N VAL A 78 -15.58 -0.90 -18.58
CA VAL A 78 -14.74 0.25 -18.91
C VAL A 78 -13.30 -0.03 -18.54
N VAL A 79 -13.05 -0.37 -17.27
CA VAL A 79 -11.71 -0.61 -16.73
C VAL A 79 -11.78 -1.51 -15.49
N GLU A 80 -10.71 -2.27 -15.24
CA GLU A 80 -10.54 -3.02 -13.99
C GLU A 80 -9.61 -2.26 -13.03
N ASP A 81 -9.71 -2.56 -11.75
CA ASP A 81 -8.83 -2.00 -10.72
C ASP A 81 -7.35 -2.40 -10.92
N GLY A 82 -6.43 -1.48 -10.64
CA GLY A 82 -4.98 -1.71 -10.71
C GLY A 82 -4.39 -1.79 -12.11
N VAL A 83 -5.04 -1.17 -13.09
CA VAL A 83 -4.57 -1.10 -14.47
C VAL A 83 -3.56 0.05 -14.62
N VAL A 84 -2.45 -0.22 -15.30
CA VAL A 84 -1.33 0.73 -15.49
C VAL A 84 -1.28 1.26 -16.92
N ASP A 85 -0.90 2.52 -17.07
CA ASP A 85 -0.72 3.21 -18.36
C ASP A 85 0.48 4.16 -18.29
N ASP A 86 1.29 4.21 -19.35
CA ASP A 86 2.51 5.03 -19.47
C ASP A 86 2.30 6.29 -20.31
N ARG A 87 1.12 6.46 -20.89
CA ARG A 87 0.81 7.64 -21.71
C ARG A 87 0.66 8.88 -20.84
N VAL A 88 1.18 10.00 -21.34
CA VAL A 88 1.26 11.28 -20.62
C VAL A 88 -0.10 12.00 -20.64
N PRO A 89 -0.74 12.22 -19.46
CA PRO A 89 -2.00 12.95 -19.35
C PRO A 89 -1.90 14.37 -19.93
N GLY A 90 -2.88 14.74 -20.77
CA GLY A 90 -2.90 16.05 -21.44
C GLY A 90 -2.01 16.16 -22.69
N VAL A 91 -1.24 15.12 -23.05
CA VAL A 91 -0.37 15.13 -24.23
C VAL A 91 -0.73 14.03 -25.22
N THR A 92 -0.75 12.77 -24.78
CA THR A 92 -0.95 11.60 -25.65
C THR A 92 -2.34 10.97 -25.51
N GLY A 93 -3.17 11.51 -24.62
CA GLY A 93 -4.36 10.85 -24.12
C GLY A 93 -4.02 9.60 -23.32
N GLY A 94 -5.01 8.86 -22.85
CA GLY A 94 -4.77 7.62 -22.15
C GLY A 94 -6.00 7.01 -21.52
N LEU A 95 -5.72 6.11 -20.59
CA LEU A 95 -6.70 5.42 -19.77
C LEU A 95 -7.52 6.41 -18.92
N VAL A 96 -6.90 7.46 -18.37
CA VAL A 96 -7.63 8.52 -17.63
C VAL A 96 -8.65 9.24 -18.51
N ASP A 97 -8.31 9.54 -19.78
CA ASP A 97 -9.24 10.17 -20.73
C ASP A 97 -10.37 9.22 -21.14
N ALA A 98 -10.04 7.95 -21.36
CA ALA A 98 -11.01 6.92 -21.71
C ALA A 98 -12.03 6.71 -20.58
N LEU A 99 -11.55 6.61 -19.33
CA LEU A 99 -12.41 6.50 -18.16
C LEU A 99 -13.27 7.75 -17.98
N THR A 100 -12.66 8.94 -18.04
CA THR A 100 -13.37 10.22 -17.85
C THR A 100 -14.52 10.36 -18.84
N ARG A 101 -14.31 9.97 -20.11
CA ARG A 101 -15.35 9.99 -21.14
C ARG A 101 -16.47 8.97 -20.87
N ALA A 102 -16.11 7.79 -20.39
CA ALA A 102 -17.06 6.68 -20.24
C ALA A 102 -18.02 6.86 -19.06
N VAL A 103 -17.53 7.43 -17.94
CA VAL A 103 -18.28 7.51 -16.68
C VAL A 103 -18.32 8.91 -16.05
N ASP A 104 -17.90 9.94 -16.77
CA ASP A 104 -17.93 11.35 -16.33
C ASP A 104 -17.16 11.58 -15.02
N VAL A 105 -15.84 11.40 -15.06
CA VAL A 105 -15.00 11.61 -13.86
C VAL A 105 -14.78 13.10 -13.61
N THR A 106 -15.16 13.56 -12.42
CA THR A 106 -14.77 14.88 -11.92
C THR A 106 -13.47 14.77 -11.13
N TRP A 107 -12.36 15.18 -11.74
CA TRP A 107 -11.05 15.21 -11.09
C TRP A 107 -10.94 16.37 -10.11
N TRP A 108 -10.37 16.09 -8.94
CA TRP A 108 -10.11 17.06 -7.89
C TRP A 108 -8.79 17.76 -8.19
N GLY A 109 -8.77 19.09 -8.09
CA GLY A 109 -7.51 19.83 -8.09
C GLY A 109 -6.67 19.54 -6.84
N PRO A 110 -5.42 20.05 -6.77
CA PRO A 110 -4.48 19.85 -5.65
C PRO A 110 -4.87 20.57 -4.34
N GLY A 111 -6.16 20.85 -4.18
CA GLY A 111 -6.75 21.52 -3.03
C GLY A 111 -6.90 20.61 -1.81
N GLU A 112 -7.57 21.15 -0.80
CA GLU A 112 -7.70 20.52 0.53
C GLU A 112 -8.26 19.09 0.48
N ARG A 113 -9.21 18.81 -0.43
CA ARG A 113 -9.79 17.47 -0.58
C ARG A 113 -8.78 16.42 -1.04
N ALA A 114 -8.01 16.71 -2.09
CA ALA A 114 -6.97 15.80 -2.57
C ALA A 114 -5.88 15.60 -1.52
N ARG A 115 -5.46 16.68 -0.84
CA ARG A 115 -4.47 16.58 0.24
C ARG A 115 -4.96 15.76 1.42
N ALA A 116 -6.23 15.91 1.82
CA ALA A 116 -6.82 15.11 2.90
C ALA A 116 -6.86 13.62 2.54
N PHE A 117 -7.24 13.29 1.30
CA PHE A 117 -7.18 11.93 0.79
C PHE A 117 -5.76 11.37 0.86
N TRP A 118 -4.78 12.08 0.28
CA TRP A 118 -3.40 11.61 0.28
C TRP A 118 -2.78 11.53 1.67
N ALA A 119 -3.17 12.41 2.60
CA ALA A 119 -2.74 12.35 3.99
C ALA A 119 -3.27 11.09 4.70
N GLU A 120 -4.52 10.68 4.43
CA GLU A 120 -5.07 9.42 4.92
C GLU A 120 -4.31 8.22 4.34
N TRP A 121 -4.03 8.25 3.03
CA TRP A 121 -3.33 7.17 2.32
C TRP A 121 -1.82 7.10 2.60
N SER A 122 -1.25 8.18 3.14
CA SER A 122 0.15 8.27 3.56
C SER A 122 0.31 8.21 5.09
N ASP A 123 -0.74 7.86 5.85
CA ASP A 123 -0.65 7.69 7.30
C ASP A 123 -0.08 6.30 7.65
N TRP A 124 0.29 6.12 8.91
CA TRP A 124 0.74 4.84 9.45
C TRP A 124 -0.32 3.75 9.21
N PHE A 125 0.14 2.54 8.92
CA PHE A 125 -0.70 1.36 8.67
C PHE A 125 -1.88 1.70 7.74
N PRO A 126 -1.63 2.12 6.49
CA PRO A 126 -2.69 2.42 5.54
C PRO A 126 -3.44 1.12 5.22
N GLU A 127 -4.77 1.20 5.18
CA GLU A 127 -5.65 0.05 4.90
C GLU A 127 -5.62 -0.40 3.44
N GLY A 128 -4.89 0.29 2.56
CA GLY A 128 -4.86 -0.06 1.15
C GLY A 128 -6.27 -0.04 0.54
N ARG A 129 -6.46 -0.82 -0.52
CA ARG A 129 -7.67 -0.78 -1.39
C ARG A 129 -8.95 -1.33 -0.72
N TYR A 130 -8.85 -2.05 0.40
CA TYR A 130 -10.01 -2.65 1.05
C TYR A 130 -10.14 -2.19 2.50
N ARG A 131 -11.02 -1.23 2.75
CA ARG A 131 -11.24 -0.71 4.10
C ARG A 131 -11.83 -1.78 5.03
N LEU A 132 -11.35 -1.81 6.27
CA LEU A 132 -11.88 -2.71 7.27
C LEU A 132 -13.10 -2.04 7.94
N HIS A 133 -14.27 -2.67 7.78
CA HIS A 133 -15.51 -2.21 8.41
C HIS A 133 -15.77 -2.84 9.78
N ASP A 134 -14.95 -3.81 10.18
CA ASP A 134 -15.05 -4.46 11.48
C ASP A 134 -14.69 -3.47 12.62
N PRO A 135 -15.57 -3.26 13.63
CA PRO A 135 -15.34 -2.27 14.68
C PRO A 135 -14.07 -2.54 15.51
N PHE A 136 -13.72 -3.81 15.74
CA PHE A 136 -12.51 -4.16 16.47
C PHE A 136 -11.26 -3.78 15.66
N CYS A 137 -11.23 -4.13 14.36
CA CYS A 137 -10.14 -3.75 13.47
C CYS A 137 -9.97 -2.23 13.37
N GLN A 138 -11.08 -1.48 13.27
CA GLN A 138 -11.03 -0.02 13.21
C GLN A 138 -10.44 0.59 14.49
N GLU A 139 -10.92 0.19 15.67
CA GLU A 139 -10.37 0.68 16.94
C GLU A 139 -8.89 0.30 17.09
N PHE A 140 -8.54 -0.94 16.73
CA PHE A 140 -7.16 -1.43 16.80
C PHE A 140 -6.23 -0.59 15.92
N LEU A 141 -6.60 -0.35 14.67
CA LEU A 141 -5.78 0.41 13.72
C LEU A 141 -5.69 1.89 14.11
N VAL A 142 -6.79 2.54 14.50
CA VAL A 142 -6.76 3.92 14.99
C VAL A 142 -5.76 4.04 16.14
N ARG A 143 -5.83 3.12 17.12
CA ARG A 143 -4.94 3.18 18.27
C ARG A 143 -3.49 2.87 17.92
N LEU A 144 -3.25 1.90 17.04
CA LEU A 144 -1.91 1.55 16.58
C LEU A 144 -1.25 2.71 15.83
N ARG A 145 -2.01 3.41 14.98
CA ARG A 145 -1.58 4.61 14.24
C ARG A 145 -1.15 5.74 15.17
N GLU A 146 -1.97 6.05 16.17
CA GLU A 146 -1.65 7.06 17.19
C GLU A 146 -0.34 6.75 17.92
N LEU A 147 -0.12 5.49 18.26
CA LEU A 147 1.10 5.05 18.96
C LEU A 147 2.32 5.11 18.03
N ALA A 148 2.18 4.72 16.77
CA ALA A 148 3.25 4.73 15.78
C ALA A 148 3.78 6.14 15.50
N LYS A 149 2.91 7.15 15.52
CA LYS A 149 3.28 8.58 15.41
C LYS A 149 4.25 9.07 16.48
N THR A 150 4.42 8.32 17.58
CA THR A 150 5.33 8.68 18.68
C THR A 150 6.65 7.91 18.65
N TRP A 151 6.85 7.02 17.68
CA TRP A 151 8.10 6.27 17.55
C TRP A 151 9.25 7.17 17.14
N ASP A 152 10.36 7.04 17.88
CA ASP A 152 11.65 7.66 17.57
C ASP A 152 12.54 6.62 16.86
N THR A 153 12.29 6.44 15.56
CA THR A 153 12.93 5.44 14.69
C THR A 153 13.03 5.95 13.25
N ASP A 154 13.84 5.29 12.41
CA ASP A 154 13.96 5.61 10.97
C ASP A 154 12.75 5.12 10.13
N VAL A 155 11.76 4.47 10.75
CA VAL A 155 10.54 4.03 10.08
C VAL A 155 9.62 5.23 9.85
N THR A 156 8.95 5.26 8.70
CA THR A 156 7.99 6.29 8.30
C THR A 156 6.69 5.59 7.89
N PRO A 157 5.57 6.31 7.75
CA PRO A 157 4.31 5.72 7.31
C PRO A 157 4.41 4.83 6.07
N GLY A 158 5.21 5.24 5.08
CA GLY A 158 5.40 4.50 3.82
C GLY A 158 6.08 3.13 3.98
N HIS A 159 6.61 2.81 5.16
CA HIS A 159 7.17 1.50 5.48
C HIS A 159 6.14 0.56 6.13
N THR A 160 4.92 1.01 6.38
CA THR A 160 3.91 0.23 7.08
C THR A 160 2.78 -0.19 6.16
N THR A 161 2.22 -1.37 6.41
CA THR A 161 1.09 -1.89 5.63
C THR A 161 0.06 -2.57 6.53
N VAL A 162 -1.20 -2.54 6.09
CA VAL A 162 -2.24 -3.44 6.57
C VAL A 162 -2.57 -4.38 5.41
N GLU A 163 -2.49 -5.68 5.64
CA GLU A 163 -3.07 -6.64 4.70
C GLU A 163 -4.52 -6.84 5.13
N THR A 164 -5.43 -6.56 4.21
CA THR A 164 -6.87 -6.47 4.43
C THR A 164 -7.50 -7.85 4.49
N MET A 165 -7.09 -8.64 5.48
CA MET A 165 -7.73 -9.88 5.89
C MET A 165 -8.60 -9.56 7.10
N VAL A 166 -9.91 -9.87 7.02
CA VAL A 166 -10.84 -9.61 8.14
C VAL A 166 -10.46 -10.45 9.36
N GLN A 167 -9.99 -11.67 9.14
CA GLN A 167 -9.57 -12.57 10.20
C GLN A 167 -8.57 -13.61 9.66
N PRO A 168 -7.32 -13.62 10.14
CA PRO A 168 -6.71 -12.63 11.04
C PRO A 168 -6.46 -11.27 10.36
N LEU A 169 -6.51 -10.18 11.12
CA LEU A 169 -5.96 -8.89 10.71
C LEU A 169 -4.44 -9.00 10.65
N ALA A 170 -3.80 -8.66 9.52
CA ALA A 170 -2.35 -8.60 9.42
C ALA A 170 -1.86 -7.17 9.24
N VAL A 171 -0.80 -6.82 9.96
CA VAL A 171 -0.09 -5.56 9.79
C VAL A 171 1.41 -5.82 9.71
N SER A 172 2.11 -5.00 8.95
CA SER A 172 3.54 -5.16 8.74
C SER A 172 4.31 -3.85 8.74
N ILE A 173 5.61 -3.94 9.02
CA ILE A 173 6.58 -2.84 8.90
C ILE A 173 7.80 -3.34 8.14
N GLU A 174 8.03 -2.85 6.93
CA GLU A 174 9.31 -3.03 6.24
C GLU A 174 10.38 -2.19 6.94
N VAL A 175 11.50 -2.80 7.31
CA VAL A 175 12.53 -2.15 8.13
C VAL A 175 13.64 -1.60 7.22
N PRO A 176 13.85 -0.28 7.15
CA PRO A 176 14.86 0.31 6.28
C PRO A 176 16.27 -0.22 6.54
N GLY A 177 17.06 -0.34 5.47
CA GLY A 177 18.46 -0.76 5.57
C GLY A 177 18.69 -2.25 5.90
N THR A 178 17.63 -3.05 5.94
CA THR A 178 17.70 -4.51 6.07
C THR A 178 17.70 -5.20 4.71
N THR A 179 18.20 -6.43 4.64
CA THR A 179 18.26 -7.24 3.40
C THR A 179 18.13 -8.73 3.74
N GLY A 180 17.75 -9.56 2.77
CA GLY A 180 17.63 -11.00 2.94
C GLY A 180 16.25 -11.40 3.47
N TRP A 181 16.21 -12.33 4.42
CA TRP A 181 14.94 -12.95 4.85
C TRP A 181 14.29 -12.28 6.08
N ARG A 182 14.96 -11.30 6.70
CA ARG A 182 14.47 -10.51 7.85
C ARG A 182 14.40 -9.04 7.45
N THR A 183 13.44 -8.71 6.61
CA THR A 183 13.22 -7.35 6.12
C THR A 183 11.97 -6.71 6.71
N THR A 184 11.10 -7.51 7.30
CA THR A 184 9.76 -7.05 7.69
C THR A 184 9.40 -7.58 9.08
N LEU A 185 8.81 -6.72 9.89
CA LEU A 185 8.15 -7.09 11.13
C LEU A 185 6.68 -7.37 10.84
N TRP A 186 6.23 -8.60 11.09
CA TRP A 186 4.87 -9.04 10.84
C TRP A 186 4.09 -9.18 12.14
N MET A 187 2.78 -8.94 12.05
CA MET A 187 1.84 -9.21 13.13
C MET A 187 0.51 -9.71 12.61
N LEU A 188 -0.03 -10.74 13.29
CA LEU A 188 -1.37 -11.25 13.07
C LEU A 188 -2.21 -11.13 14.34
N CYS A 189 -3.38 -10.53 14.19
CA CYS A 189 -4.38 -10.41 15.23
C CYS A 189 -5.63 -11.18 14.81
N SER A 190 -5.89 -12.32 15.46
CA SER A 190 -7.21 -12.95 15.39
C SER A 190 -8.11 -12.30 16.43
N HIS A 191 -9.38 -12.09 16.09
CA HIS A 191 -10.35 -11.51 17.00
C HIS A 191 -11.70 -12.21 16.89
N GLU A 192 -12.41 -12.27 18.01
CA GLU A 192 -13.73 -12.85 18.18
C GLU A 192 -14.49 -12.01 19.22
N ASP A 193 -15.79 -11.77 18.99
CA ASP A 193 -16.67 -11.03 19.91
C ASP A 193 -16.10 -9.66 20.37
N GLY A 194 -15.46 -8.93 19.45
CA GLY A 194 -14.88 -7.61 19.72
C GLY A 194 -13.62 -7.65 20.59
N ARG A 195 -12.94 -8.80 20.67
CA ARG A 195 -11.70 -8.97 21.44
C ARG A 195 -10.66 -9.73 20.62
N ALA A 196 -9.39 -9.34 20.76
CA ALA A 196 -8.26 -10.09 20.24
C ALA A 196 -8.21 -11.45 20.91
N SER A 197 -8.53 -12.52 20.17
CA SER A 197 -8.44 -13.91 20.62
C SER A 197 -7.01 -14.42 20.54
N SER A 198 -6.19 -13.89 19.63
CA SER A 198 -4.74 -14.08 19.62
C SER A 198 -4.00 -12.90 18.99
N LEU A 199 -2.75 -12.69 19.39
CA LEU A 199 -1.86 -11.70 18.78
C LEU A 199 -0.45 -12.28 18.69
N ARG A 200 0.03 -12.48 17.46
CA ARG A 200 1.32 -13.12 17.16
C ARG A 200 2.19 -12.19 16.34
N ALA A 201 3.48 -12.10 16.65
CA ALA A 201 4.40 -11.17 16.00
C ALA A 201 5.78 -11.80 15.74
N TRP A 202 6.41 -11.49 14.60
CA TRP A 202 7.71 -12.08 14.22
C TRP A 202 8.46 -11.28 13.14
N TRP A 203 9.70 -11.69 12.85
CA TRP A 203 10.47 -11.22 11.71
C TRP A 203 10.25 -12.12 10.50
N GLY A 204 9.98 -11.52 9.34
CA GLY A 204 9.83 -12.21 8.06
C GLY A 204 10.39 -11.39 6.90
N SER A 205 9.94 -11.74 5.70
CA SER A 205 10.34 -11.09 4.44
C SER A 205 9.21 -10.21 3.90
N ALA A 206 9.58 -9.18 3.14
CA ALA A 206 8.62 -8.34 2.44
C ALA A 206 7.94 -9.11 1.30
N GLY A 207 6.67 -8.80 1.01
CA GLY A 207 5.92 -9.39 -0.10
C GLY A 207 5.47 -10.84 0.08
N VAL A 208 5.68 -11.44 1.26
CA VAL A 208 5.16 -12.77 1.62
C VAL A 208 4.39 -12.64 2.93
N VAL A 209 3.06 -12.68 2.84
CA VAL A 209 2.20 -12.84 4.01
C VAL A 209 2.43 -14.24 4.56
N ASP A 210 3.09 -14.31 5.70
CA ASP A 210 3.38 -15.54 6.42
C ASP A 210 2.33 -15.69 7.54
N ASP A 211 1.84 -16.91 7.76
CA ASP A 211 0.93 -17.22 8.87
C ASP A 211 1.69 -17.51 10.19
N GLY A 212 3.01 -17.36 10.13
CA GLY A 212 3.97 -17.68 11.18
C GLY A 212 4.51 -19.11 11.08
N ALA A 213 4.12 -19.90 10.08
CA ALA A 213 4.60 -21.27 9.87
C ALA A 213 5.78 -21.35 8.88
N GLY A 214 6.05 -20.29 8.11
CA GLY A 214 7.11 -20.26 7.09
C GLY A 214 8.26 -19.29 7.35
N GLY A 215 8.18 -18.50 8.41
CA GLY A 215 9.09 -17.39 8.71
C GLY A 215 10.47 -17.79 9.22
N VAL A 216 11.40 -16.83 9.18
CA VAL A 216 12.79 -17.03 9.66
C VAL A 216 12.84 -17.22 11.17
N ASP A 217 11.92 -16.58 11.90
CA ASP A 217 11.81 -16.65 13.34
C ASP A 217 10.46 -17.24 13.77
N ALA A 218 10.48 -18.04 14.83
CA ALA A 218 9.26 -18.53 15.45
C ALA A 218 8.41 -17.35 15.96
N PRO A 219 7.08 -17.39 15.74
CA PRO A 219 6.19 -16.36 16.26
C PRO A 219 6.28 -16.17 17.77
N VAL A 220 6.30 -14.90 18.19
CA VAL A 220 6.12 -14.52 19.59
C VAL A 220 4.64 -14.29 19.84
N GLU A 221 4.07 -15.01 20.80
CA GLU A 221 2.70 -14.77 21.26
C GLU A 221 2.66 -13.60 22.25
N LEU A 222 1.96 -12.53 21.87
CA LEU A 222 1.70 -11.35 22.71
C LEU A 222 0.37 -11.47 23.45
N ILE A 223 -0.59 -12.15 22.84
CA ILE A 223 -1.85 -12.58 23.43
C ILE A 223 -2.04 -14.05 23.04
N ALA A 224 -2.08 -14.93 24.04
CA ALA A 224 -2.34 -16.35 23.85
C ALA A 224 -3.85 -16.61 23.61
N PRO A 225 -4.20 -17.69 22.91
CA PRO A 225 -5.59 -18.12 22.75
C PRO A 225 -6.34 -18.18 24.09
N GLY A 226 -7.47 -17.47 24.18
CA GLY A 226 -8.32 -17.44 25.39
C GLY A 226 -8.06 -16.27 26.35
N ASP A 227 -6.97 -15.49 26.17
CA ASP A 227 -6.65 -14.32 27.00
C ASP A 227 -7.32 -13.01 26.53
N GLY A 228 -8.40 -13.14 25.75
CA GLY A 228 -9.15 -12.09 25.05
C GLY A 228 -8.90 -10.65 25.53
N ARG A 229 -8.33 -9.79 24.69
CA ARG A 229 -8.08 -8.37 25.02
C ARG A 229 -8.87 -7.42 24.13
N GLY A 230 -9.29 -6.27 24.66
CA GLY A 230 -9.89 -5.23 23.83
C GLY A 230 -8.90 -4.65 22.81
N ALA A 231 -9.42 -4.07 21.72
CA ALA A 231 -8.64 -3.56 20.59
C ALA A 231 -7.53 -2.58 21.03
N GLY A 232 -7.86 -1.58 21.86
CA GLY A 232 -6.84 -0.64 22.35
C GLY A 232 -5.70 -1.28 23.15
N THR A 233 -5.96 -2.37 23.89
CA THR A 233 -4.90 -3.10 24.62
C THR A 233 -4.05 -3.92 23.66
N ALA A 234 -4.67 -4.61 22.71
CA ALA A 234 -3.96 -5.36 21.68
C ALA A 234 -3.06 -4.43 20.85
N ALA A 235 -3.57 -3.26 20.43
CA ALA A 235 -2.80 -2.25 19.72
C ALA A 235 -1.61 -1.72 20.52
N ALA A 236 -1.76 -1.52 21.84
CA ALA A 236 -0.66 -1.12 22.71
C ALA A 236 0.43 -2.20 22.83
N LEU A 237 0.04 -3.47 22.91
CA LEU A 237 0.99 -4.60 22.90
C LEU A 237 1.73 -4.69 21.57
N ALA A 238 1.00 -4.54 20.46
CA ALA A 238 1.54 -4.51 19.11
C ALA A 238 2.58 -3.40 18.95
N ALA A 239 2.20 -2.16 19.25
CA ALA A 239 3.04 -0.99 19.09
C ALA A 239 4.33 -1.09 19.92
N ARG A 240 4.20 -1.53 21.17
CA ARG A 240 5.36 -1.72 22.05
C ARG A 240 6.31 -2.78 21.53
N TRP A 241 5.80 -3.88 20.99
CA TRP A 241 6.66 -4.91 20.41
C TRP A 241 7.39 -4.38 19.17
N PHE A 242 6.68 -3.70 18.26
CA PHE A 242 7.30 -3.08 17.07
C PHE A 242 8.41 -2.11 17.46
N GLU A 243 8.11 -1.12 18.31
CA GLU A 243 9.09 -0.13 18.76
C GLU A 243 10.32 -0.80 19.41
N GLN A 244 10.11 -1.84 20.22
CA GLN A 244 11.20 -2.60 20.82
C GLN A 244 12.05 -3.35 19.79
N GLN A 245 11.47 -3.87 18.71
CA GLN A 245 12.26 -4.49 17.64
C GLN A 245 13.01 -3.45 16.81
N LEU A 246 12.36 -2.32 16.49
CA LEU A 246 12.96 -1.23 15.70
C LEU A 246 14.12 -0.54 16.43
N ARG A 247 14.04 -0.42 17.76
CA ARG A 247 15.14 0.12 18.59
C ARG A 247 16.28 -0.86 18.83
N LYS A 248 16.09 -2.15 18.58
CA LYS A 248 17.21 -3.08 18.64
C LYS A 248 18.13 -2.73 17.48
N ASP A 249 19.41 -2.59 17.79
CA ASP A 249 20.46 -2.36 16.80
C ASP A 249 20.47 -3.56 15.81
N VAL A 250 19.69 -3.43 14.73
CA VAL A 250 19.44 -4.51 13.76
C VAL A 250 20.77 -4.93 13.12
N HIS A 251 21.70 -3.98 13.00
CA HIS A 251 23.07 -4.19 12.51
C HIS A 251 23.95 -5.01 13.46
N ARG A 252 23.77 -4.92 14.79
CA ARG A 252 24.48 -5.78 15.75
C ARG A 252 23.95 -7.20 15.78
N ARG A 253 22.67 -7.41 15.51
CA ARG A 253 22.06 -8.75 15.54
C ARG A 253 22.28 -9.51 14.24
N PHE A 254 22.39 -8.81 13.11
CA PHE A 254 22.51 -9.40 11.77
C PHE A 254 23.56 -8.64 10.95
N PRO A 255 24.86 -9.01 11.07
CA PRO A 255 25.91 -8.34 10.33
C PRO A 255 25.65 -8.44 8.83
N ARG A 256 25.80 -7.32 8.12
CA ARG A 256 25.82 -7.27 6.65
C ARG A 256 26.77 -8.36 6.17
N ARG A 257 26.25 -9.39 5.48
CA ARG A 257 27.12 -10.17 4.58
C ARG A 257 27.44 -9.24 3.42
N VAL A 258 28.49 -8.44 3.58
CA VAL A 258 29.19 -7.87 2.45
C VAL A 258 29.65 -9.06 1.63
N LEU A 259 28.93 -9.36 0.54
CA LEU A 259 29.45 -10.18 -0.53
C LEU A 259 30.64 -9.40 -1.10
N VAL A 260 31.82 -9.62 -0.51
CA VAL A 260 33.07 -9.27 -1.15
C VAL A 260 33.08 -10.09 -2.43
N ARG A 261 32.87 -9.42 -3.56
CA ARG A 261 33.25 -9.96 -4.88
C ARG A 261 34.74 -10.27 -4.81
N SER A 262 35.10 -11.51 -4.50
CA SER A 262 36.42 -12.06 -4.77
C SER A 262 36.52 -12.31 -6.27
N GLY A 263 36.61 -11.23 -7.03
CA GLY A 263 37.11 -11.23 -8.40
C GLY A 263 38.60 -10.91 -8.39
N GLY A 264 39.46 -11.88 -8.71
CA GLY A 264 40.87 -11.56 -8.92
C GLY A 264 41.86 -12.71 -8.76
N HIS A 265 41.89 -13.57 -9.78
CA HIS A 265 43.06 -14.28 -10.32
C HIS A 265 43.92 -15.19 -9.41
N ALA A 266 43.86 -16.49 -9.75
CA ALA A 266 44.97 -17.40 -9.57
C ALA A 266 46.23 -16.87 -10.28
N VAL A 267 47.30 -16.71 -9.53
CA VAL A 267 48.66 -16.65 -10.07
C VAL A 267 49.46 -17.73 -9.38
N THR A 268 49.75 -18.80 -10.12
CA THR A 268 50.78 -19.77 -9.78
C THR A 268 52.13 -19.05 -9.78
N ARG A 269 52.86 -19.13 -8.67
CA ARG A 269 54.32 -18.94 -8.68
C ARG A 269 55.00 -20.12 -8.00
N ARG A 270 55.74 -20.80 -8.86
CA ARG A 270 56.87 -21.74 -8.73
C ARG A 270 57.37 -22.04 -7.32
#